data_AF-A0A7J4LMC7-F1
#
_entry.id   AF-A0A7J4LMC7-F1
#
_cell.length_a   1.000
_cell.length_b   1.000
_cell.length_c   1.000
_cell.angle_alpha   90.00
_cell.angle_beta   90.00
_cell.angle_gamma   90.00
#
_symmetry.space_group_name_H-M   'P 1'
#
loop_
_entity.id
_entity.type
_entity.pdbx_description
1 polymer ?
#
loop_
_entity_poly.entity_id
_entity_poly.type
_entity_poly.pdbx_seq_one_letter_code
_entity_poly.pdbx_strand_id
1 'polypeptide(L)' 'EMAKGKTLEEAMKITRKDVADSLDGLPPVKMHCSNLAADGLHAAIEDYLSKKGKTEGQTAGKTEGEAEEKSGEQKD' A
#
# COMPACT_ATOMS: atom_id res chain seq x y z
N GLU A 1 4.56 2.75 -12.24
CA GLU A 1 5.24 4.03 -12.49
C GLU A 1 5.61 4.80 -11.21
N MET A 2 4.69 5.21 -10.34
CA MET A 2 5.00 6.09 -9.18
C MET A 2 6.09 5.59 -8.21
N ALA A 3 6.23 4.28 -8.03
CA ALA A 3 7.22 3.66 -7.15
C ALA A 3 8.55 3.36 -7.86
N LYS A 4 8.63 3.51 -9.18
CA LYS A 4 9.81 3.12 -9.97
C LYS A 4 10.94 4.11 -9.74
N GLY A 5 12.14 3.60 -9.43
CA GLY A 5 13.32 4.43 -9.16
C GLY A 5 13.36 5.06 -7.77
N LYS A 6 12.32 4.88 -6.95
CA LYS A 6 12.30 5.28 -5.53
C LYS A 6 12.97 4.21 -4.66
N THR A 7 13.50 4.64 -3.53
CA THR A 7 13.89 3.73 -2.44
C THR A 7 12.66 3.07 -1.81
N LEU A 8 12.86 1.98 -1.07
CA LEU A 8 11.75 1.30 -0.38
C LEU A 8 11.05 2.22 0.63
N GLU A 9 11.80 3.06 1.34
CA GLU A 9 11.26 4.03 2.30
C GLU A 9 10.39 5.09 1.62
N GLU A 10 10.80 5.55 0.44
CA GLU A 10 10.02 6.51 -0.36
C GLU A 10 8.80 5.86 -1.00
N ALA A 11 8.90 4.60 -1.41
CA ALA A 11 7.79 3.84 -1.95
C ALA A 11 6.73 3.54 -0.87
N MET A 12 7.15 3.31 0.38
CA MET A 12 6.25 3.07 1.53
C MET A 12 5.48 4.33 1.97
N LYS A 13 5.88 5.52 1.51
CA LYS A 13 5.16 6.77 1.76
C LYS A 13 4.04 7.03 0.77
N ILE A 14 3.87 6.17 -0.25
CA ILE A 14 2.83 6.34 -1.27
C ILE A 14 1.48 5.96 -0.65
N THR A 15 0.62 6.94 -0.46
CA THR A 15 -0.70 6.72 0.12
C THR A 15 -1.75 6.36 -0.92
N ARG A 16 -2.88 5.82 -0.46
CA ARG A 16 -4.08 5.59 -1.28
C ARG A 16 -4.52 6.86 -2.02
N LYS A 17 -4.39 8.01 -1.35
CA LYS A 17 -4.70 9.33 -1.91
C LYS A 17 -3.75 9.68 -3.04
N ASP A 18 -2.44 9.47 -2.88
CA ASP A 18 -1.46 9.73 -3.94
C ASP A 18 -1.73 8.90 -5.20
N VAL A 19 -2.16 7.65 -5.01
CA VAL A 19 -2.54 6.77 -6.13
C VAL A 19 -3.81 7.26 -6.82
N ALA A 20 -4.83 7.70 -6.08
CA ALA A 20 -6.04 8.25 -6.65
C ALA A 20 -5.80 9.59 -7.38
N ASP A 21 -4.99 10.46 -6.79
CA ASP A 21 -4.64 11.77 -7.34
C ASP A 21 -3.78 11.63 -8.62
N SER A 22 -2.90 10.61 -8.68
CA SER A 22 -2.10 10.30 -9.88
C SER A 22 -2.91 9.75 -11.05
N LEU A 23 -4.15 9.32 -10.80
CA LEU A 23 -5.09 8.83 -11.81
C LEU A 23 -6.09 9.91 -12.25
N ASP A 24 -5.74 11.19 -12.07
CA ASP A 24 -6.57 12.37 -12.38
C ASP A 24 -7.87 12.44 -11.55
N GLY A 25 -7.88 11.74 -10.41
CA GLY A 25 -9.04 11.57 -9.54
C GLY A 25 -9.97 10.46 -10.04
N LEU A 26 -10.29 9.51 -9.16
CA LEU A 26 -11.33 8.51 -9.46
C LEU A 26 -12.68 8.97 -8.91
N PRO A 27 -13.78 8.71 -9.63
CA PRO A 27 -15.10 8.89 -9.05
C PRO A 27 -15.23 8.03 -7.77
N PRO A 28 -15.97 8.48 -6.73
CA PRO A 28 -15.99 7.85 -5.41
C PRO A 28 -16.22 6.33 -5.43
N VAL A 29 -17.07 5.85 -6.34
CA VAL A 29 -17.39 4.43 -6.52
C VAL A 29 -16.20 3.56 -6.95
N LYS A 30 -15.16 4.15 -7.57
CA LYS A 30 -13.96 3.43 -8.04
C LYS A 30 -12.73 3.63 -7.14
N MET A 31 -12.86 4.41 -6.06
CA MET A 31 -11.76 4.64 -5.11
C MET A 31 -11.28 3.35 -4.43
N HIS A 32 -12.16 2.36 -4.26
CA HIS A 32 -11.78 1.05 -3.71
C HIS A 32 -10.70 0.33 -4.56
N CYS A 33 -10.67 0.55 -5.87
CA CYS A 33 -9.64 -0.05 -6.73
C CYS A 33 -8.27 0.62 -6.54
N SER A 34 -8.23 1.93 -6.33
CA SER A 34 -6.99 2.67 -6.02
C SER A 34 -6.42 2.30 -4.65
N ASN A 35 -7.32 2.01 -3.71
CA ASN A 35 -7.01 1.52 -2.38
C ASN A 35 -6.25 0.18 -2.44
N LEU A 36 -6.68 -0.76 -3.28
CA LEU A 36 -6.01 -2.05 -3.47
C LEU A 36 -4.58 -1.92 -4.02
N ALA A 37 -4.33 -0.93 -4.87
CA ALA A 37 -3.01 -0.74 -5.48
C ALA A 37 -1.97 -0.24 -4.47
N ALA A 38 -2.33 0.69 -3.59
CA ALA A 38 -1.45 1.15 -2.51
C ALA A 38 -1.17 0.02 -1.49
N ASP A 39 -2.20 -0.74 -1.11
CA ASP A 39 -2.06 -1.85 -0.17
C ASP A 39 -1.17 -2.96 -0.73
N GLY A 40 -1.37 -3.33 -2.00
CA GLY A 40 -0.55 -4.32 -2.67
C GLY A 40 0.92 -3.90 -2.78
N LEU A 41 1.19 -2.60 -2.97
CA LEU A 41 2.54 -2.06 -2.99
C LEU A 41 3.21 -2.19 -1.60
N HIS A 42 2.53 -1.79 -0.54
CA HIS A 42 3.05 -1.89 0.83
C HIS A 42 3.31 -3.34 1.22
N ALA A 43 2.34 -4.24 0.97
CA ALA A 43 2.49 -5.65 1.26
C ALA A 43 3.69 -6.28 0.53
N ALA A 44 3.93 -5.89 -0.74
CA ALA A 44 5.08 -6.36 -1.50
C ALA A 44 6.41 -5.84 -0.94
N ILE A 45 6.47 -4.59 -0.46
CA ILE A 45 7.65 -4.01 0.17
C ILE A 45 7.94 -4.71 1.50
N GLU A 46 6.93 -4.93 2.33
CA GLU A 46 7.05 -5.63 3.61
C GLU A 46 7.49 -7.09 3.43
N ASP A 47 6.93 -7.79 2.44
CA ASP A 47 7.33 -9.14 2.08
C ASP A 47 8.80 -9.17 1.63
N TYR A 48 9.22 -8.23 0.78
CA TYR A 48 10.62 -8.11 0.35
C TYR A 48 11.56 -7.86 1.53
N LEU A 49 11.23 -6.92 2.43
CA LEU A 49 12.03 -6.62 3.61
C LEU A 49 12.11 -7.81 4.57
N SER A 50 10.98 -8.49 4.77
CA SER A 50 10.88 -9.69 5.59
C SER A 50 11.71 -10.84 5.04
N LYS A 51 11.77 -10.99 3.71
CA LYS A 51 12.61 -12.00 3.03
C LYS A 51 14.08 -11.62 3.01
N LYS A 52 14.41 -10.33 2.88
CA LYS A 52 15.80 -9.85 2.90
C LYS A 52 16.45 -9.99 4.27
N GLY A 53 15.67 -9.92 5.36
CA GLY A 53 16.11 -10.25 6.72
C GLY A 53 16.13 -11.76 7.02
N LYS A 54 15.52 -12.59 6.16
CA LYS A 54 15.44 -14.05 6.28
C LYS A 54 16.16 -14.69 5.09
N THR A 55 17.48 -14.63 5.11
CA THR A 55 18.31 -15.40 4.17
C THR A 55 17.97 -16.89 4.36
N GLU A 56 17.40 -17.48 3.31
CA GLU A 56 17.20 -18.91 3.07
C GLU A 56 16.13 -19.63 3.92
N GLY A 57 15.01 -19.93 3.26
CA GLY A 57 14.08 -20.98 3.69
C GLY A 57 12.86 -20.50 4.46
N GLN A 58 11.79 -20.16 3.73
CA GLN A 58 10.44 -20.75 3.89
C GLN A 58 9.42 -19.94 3.08
N THR A 59 8.93 -20.60 2.03
CA THR A 59 7.67 -20.32 1.36
C THR A 59 6.53 -20.83 2.24
N ALA A 60 5.61 -19.95 2.64
CA ALA A 60 4.23 -20.28 3.02
C ALA A 60 3.52 -18.99 3.43
N GLY A 61 2.43 -18.66 2.73
CA GLY A 61 1.62 -17.49 2.99
C GLY A 61 1.06 -17.43 4.41
N LYS A 62 0.76 -16.20 4.83
CA LYS A 62 -0.07 -15.75 5.96
C LYS A 62 -0.17 -14.23 5.80
N THR A 63 -1.26 -13.52 5.97
CA THR A 63 -2.69 -13.76 6.20
C THR A 63 -3.29 -12.37 6.01
N GLU A 64 -4.49 -12.31 5.43
CA GLU A 64 -5.31 -11.11 5.34
C GLU A 64 -5.46 -10.49 6.75
N GLY A 65 -5.00 -9.24 6.89
CA GLY A 65 -4.99 -8.52 8.16
C GLY A 65 -5.54 -7.14 7.94
N GLU A 66 -6.78 -6.95 8.38
CA GLU A 66 -7.48 -5.68 8.52
C GLU A 66 -6.60 -4.63 9.20
N ALA A 67 -6.35 -3.52 8.50
CA ALA A 67 -5.89 -2.28 9.11
C ALA A 67 -6.94 -1.21 8.85
N GLU A 68 -7.89 -1.18 9.78
CA GLU A 68 -8.76 -0.08 10.07
C GLU A 68 -7.92 1.20 10.27
N GLU A 69 -8.12 2.23 9.44
CA GLU A 69 -7.66 3.57 9.77
C GLU A 69 -8.86 4.51 9.91
N LYS A 70 -9.09 4.87 11.18
CA LYS A 70 -9.96 5.95 11.63
C LYS A 70 -9.64 7.23 10.85
N SER A 71 -10.58 7.68 10.02
CA SER A 71 -10.76 9.12 9.82
C SER A 71 -11.90 9.57 10.71
N GLY A 72 -11.55 9.87 11.96
CA GLY A 72 -12.33 10.82 12.73
C GLY A 72 -12.03 12.20 12.17
N GLU A 73 -13.01 12.83 11.56
CA GLU A 73 -13.14 14.28 11.58
C GLU A 73 -14.63 14.60 11.61
N GLN A 74 -15.15 14.63 12.84
CA GLN A 74 -16.44 15.19 13.17
C GLN A 74 -16.26 16.71 13.12
N LYS A 75 -16.98 17.38 12.21
CA LYS A 75 -17.13 18.83 12.23
C LYS A 75 -18.61 19.16 12.04
N ASP A 76 -19.10 19.91 13.01
CA ASP A 76 -20.48 20.31 13.30
C ASP A 76 -21.27 20.88 12.10
#